data_AF-A0A3S4GN32-F1
#
_entry.id   AF-A0A3S4GN32-F1
#
_cell.length_a   1.000
_cell.length_b   1.000
_cell.length_c   1.000
_cell.angle_alpha   90.00
_cell.angle_beta   90.00
_cell.angle_gamma   90.00
#
_symmetry.space_group_name_H-M   'P 1'
#
loop_
_entity.id
_entity.type
_entity.pdbx_description
1 polymer ?
#
loop_
_entity_poly.entity_id
_entity_poly.type
_entity_poly.pdbx_seq_one_letter_code
_entity_poly.pdbx_strand_id
1 'polypeptide(L)'
;MMVIREALRHHGKTMKINIGQQIALSSFKEYNKDLSAAAGVCLTHLQSIAKNGPAILDTIAPQELEPCKEELISAIEECEILRQFEDGRKLVIYRCNTNRTSPIIDELGRLRERCYRDIGAGTGNDKDNDVFDESYYHIILWDPSDVEILGAYRVMPVGEQLAQHGVTGLYSNSLFKYHDNAYSCLEKCVEIGRGFYSETLSKK
;
A
#
# COMPACT_ATOMS: atom_id res chain seq x y z
N MET A 1 20.00 15.36 -20.75
CA MET A 1 19.54 15.46 -22.16
C MET A 1 20.21 14.39 -23.03
N MET A 2 20.18 13.11 -22.63
CA MET A 2 20.88 12.01 -23.35
C MET A 2 19.93 11.12 -24.16
N VAL A 3 18.65 11.06 -23.76
CA VAL A 3 17.63 10.19 -24.36
C VAL A 3 17.23 10.63 -25.77
N ILE A 4 17.02 11.94 -25.99
CA ILE A 4 16.61 12.48 -27.29
C ILE A 4 17.70 12.27 -28.35
N ARG A 5 18.97 12.49 -27.99
CA ARG A 5 20.10 12.31 -28.90
C ARG A 5 20.25 10.85 -29.34
N GLU A 6 20.11 9.91 -28.41
CA GLU A 6 20.24 8.49 -28.74
C GLU A 6 18.99 7.94 -29.46
N ALA A 7 17.80 8.45 -29.15
CA ALA A 7 16.59 8.17 -29.93
C ALA A 7 16.73 8.62 -31.39
N LEU A 8 17.28 9.82 -31.63
CA LEU A 8 17.55 10.33 -32.99
C LEU A 8 18.62 9.51 -33.72
N ARG A 9 19.66 9.04 -33.01
CA ARG A 9 20.72 8.20 -33.57
C ARG A 9 20.22 6.83 -34.03
N HIS A 10 19.18 6.31 -33.38
CA HIS A 10 18.55 5.03 -33.69
C HIS A 10 17.26 5.18 -34.52
N HIS A 11 17.10 6.28 -35.27
CA HIS A 11 15.94 6.50 -36.14
C HIS A 11 15.73 5.33 -37.11
N GLY A 12 14.53 4.75 -37.12
CA GLY A 12 14.18 3.61 -37.98
C GLY A 12 14.69 2.26 -37.50
N LYS A 13 15.28 2.17 -36.29
CA LYS A 13 15.70 0.92 -35.65
C LYS A 13 14.83 0.63 -34.43
N THR A 14 14.52 -0.65 -34.21
CA THR A 14 13.85 -1.11 -32.99
C THR A 14 14.87 -1.17 -31.85
N MET A 15 14.67 -0.37 -30.80
CA MET A 15 15.45 -0.47 -29.56
C MET A 15 14.72 -1.33 -28.54
N LYS A 16 15.44 -2.27 -27.92
CA LYS A 16 14.96 -2.97 -26.73
C LYS A 16 15.35 -2.14 -25.52
N ILE A 17 14.36 -1.65 -24.78
CA ILE A 17 14.55 -0.93 -23.52
C ILE A 17 14.13 -1.86 -22.39
N ASN A 18 14.99 -1.99 -21.38
CA ASN A 18 14.63 -2.64 -20.13
C ASN A 18 14.45 -1.56 -19.07
N ILE A 19 13.28 -1.52 -18.42
CA ILE A 19 12.95 -0.58 -17.36
C ILE A 19 12.95 -1.37 -16.06
N GLY A 20 13.95 -1.10 -15.21
CA GLY A 20 14.03 -1.69 -13.87
C GLY A 20 13.12 -0.98 -12.87
N GLN A 21 13.07 -1.50 -11.66
CA GLN A 21 12.41 -0.85 -10.53
C GLN A 21 13.14 0.44 -10.12
N GLN A 22 12.44 1.32 -9.41
CA GLN A 22 13.02 2.57 -8.92
C GLN A 22 14.08 2.27 -7.86
N ILE A 23 15.28 2.84 -7.96
CA ILE A 23 16.30 2.68 -6.92
C ILE A 23 15.91 3.53 -5.70
N ALA A 24 15.95 2.93 -4.51
CA ALA A 24 15.64 3.62 -3.27
C ALA A 24 16.73 4.64 -2.91
N LEU A 25 16.32 5.87 -2.59
CA LEU A 25 17.24 6.94 -2.15
C LEU A 25 18.00 6.58 -0.86
N SER A 26 17.41 5.73 -0.01
CA SER A 26 18.04 5.21 1.20
C SER A 26 19.34 4.48 0.94
N SER A 27 19.45 3.75 -0.18
CA SER A 27 20.66 2.99 -0.53
C SER A 27 21.85 3.89 -0.88
N PHE A 28 21.62 5.20 -1.07
CA PHE A 28 22.68 6.18 -1.31
C PHE A 28 23.15 6.91 -0.04
N LYS A 29 22.51 6.69 1.12
CA LYS A 29 22.86 7.39 2.38
C LYS A 29 24.33 7.22 2.76
N GLU A 30 24.88 6.03 2.53
CA GLU A 30 26.29 5.71 2.81
C GLU A 30 27.27 6.43 1.87
N TYR A 31 26.81 6.83 0.68
CA TYR A 31 27.61 7.49 -0.34
C TYR A 31 27.39 9.02 -0.39
N ASN A 32 26.63 9.60 0.55
CA ASN A 32 26.30 11.03 0.56
C ASN A 32 27.52 11.98 0.54
N LYS A 33 28.70 11.49 0.93
CA LYS A 33 29.96 12.26 0.93
C LYS A 33 30.83 12.01 -0.31
N ASP A 34 30.51 11.01 -1.13
CA ASP A 34 31.26 10.63 -2.32
C ASP A 34 30.30 10.32 -3.49
N LEU A 35 30.04 11.37 -4.28
CA LEU A 35 29.20 11.29 -5.47
C LEU A 35 29.78 10.38 -6.55
N SER A 36 31.10 10.22 -6.60
CA SER A 36 31.74 9.32 -7.57
C SER A 36 31.46 7.86 -7.22
N ALA A 37 31.56 7.52 -5.92
CA ALA A 37 31.18 6.20 -5.43
C ALA A 37 29.69 5.92 -5.64
N ALA A 38 28.81 6.89 -5.33
CA ALA A 38 27.36 6.76 -5.60
C ALA A 38 27.07 6.48 -7.08
N ALA A 39 27.70 7.22 -8.00
CA ALA A 39 27.54 7.03 -9.43
C ALA A 39 28.08 5.66 -9.90
N GLY A 40 29.22 5.22 -9.35
CA GLY A 40 29.82 3.92 -9.67
C GLY A 40 28.93 2.74 -9.27
N VAL A 41 28.35 2.79 -8.07
CA VAL A 41 27.44 1.73 -7.59
C VAL A 41 26.12 1.76 -8.38
N CYS A 42 25.58 2.95 -8.69
CA CYS A 42 24.41 3.09 -9.56
C CYS A 42 24.66 2.50 -10.96
N LEU A 43 25.83 2.78 -11.56
CA LEU A 43 26.20 2.21 -12.85
C LEU A 43 26.31 0.67 -12.78
N THR A 44 26.92 0.14 -11.73
CA THR A 44 27.09 -1.30 -11.53
C THR A 44 25.72 -1.98 -11.38
N HIS A 45 24.81 -1.36 -10.62
CA HIS A 45 23.43 -1.81 -10.48
C HIS A 45 22.72 -1.89 -11.85
N LEU A 46 22.76 -0.81 -12.64
CA LEU A 46 22.14 -0.77 -13.97
C LEU A 46 22.71 -1.82 -14.93
N GLN A 47 24.03 -2.04 -14.87
CA GLN A 47 24.70 -3.08 -15.68
C GLN A 47 24.31 -4.49 -15.26
N SER A 48 24.10 -4.72 -13.95
CA SER A 48 23.59 -6.01 -13.44
C SER A 48 22.20 -6.29 -13.97
N ILE A 49 21.26 -5.34 -13.83
CA ILE A 49 19.89 -5.46 -14.33
C ILE A 49 19.85 -5.69 -15.84
N ALA A 50 20.67 -4.98 -16.61
CA ALA A 50 20.75 -5.15 -18.06
C ALA A 50 21.13 -6.59 -18.49
N LYS A 51 21.79 -7.34 -17.61
CA LYS A 51 22.20 -8.75 -17.82
C LYS A 51 21.29 -9.75 -17.10
N ASN A 52 20.13 -9.33 -16.58
CA ASN A 52 19.25 -10.12 -15.72
C ASN A 52 19.96 -10.64 -14.45
N GLY A 53 20.94 -9.89 -13.95
CA GLY A 53 21.60 -10.14 -12.68
C GLY A 53 20.81 -9.58 -11.48
N PRO A 54 21.26 -9.87 -10.24
CA PRO A 54 20.59 -9.39 -9.03
C PRO A 54 20.68 -7.86 -8.88
N ALA A 55 19.68 -7.28 -8.21
CA ALA A 55 19.72 -5.89 -7.77
C ALA A 55 20.81 -5.71 -6.71
N ILE A 56 21.63 -4.67 -6.86
CA ILE A 56 22.74 -4.35 -5.94
C ILE A 56 22.34 -3.30 -4.90
N LEU A 57 21.38 -2.46 -5.26
CA LEU A 57 20.82 -1.40 -4.44
C LEU A 57 19.37 -1.78 -4.20
N ASP A 58 18.81 -1.34 -3.07
CA ASP A 58 17.41 -1.59 -2.77
C ASP A 58 16.55 -0.87 -3.81
N THR A 59 15.49 -1.55 -4.22
CA THR A 59 14.54 -1.03 -5.20
C THR A 59 13.15 -0.92 -4.60
N ILE A 60 12.40 0.05 -5.11
CA ILE A 60 11.01 0.31 -4.79
C ILE A 60 10.19 -0.19 -5.98
N ALA A 61 9.23 -1.05 -5.71
CA ALA A 61 8.33 -1.55 -6.74
C ALA A 61 7.50 -0.39 -7.31
N PRO A 62 7.22 -0.39 -8.64
CA PRO A 62 6.22 0.50 -9.17
C PRO A 62 4.91 0.27 -8.42
N GLN A 63 4.24 1.36 -8.03
CA GLN A 63 2.91 1.24 -7.46
C GLN A 63 1.96 0.67 -8.52
N GLU A 64 1.12 -0.29 -8.13
CA GLU A 64 0.15 -0.87 -9.04
C GLU A 64 -0.79 0.21 -9.59
N LEU A 65 -1.22 0.01 -10.84
CA LEU A 65 -2.17 0.91 -11.50
C LEU A 65 -3.48 0.96 -10.70
N GLU A 66 -4.19 2.08 -10.83
CA GLU A 66 -5.50 2.23 -10.20
C GLU A 66 -6.42 1.09 -10.65
N PRO A 67 -7.15 0.46 -9.71
CA PRO A 67 -8.05 -0.64 -10.04
C PRO A 67 -9.17 -0.18 -10.97
N CYS A 68 -9.85 -1.14 -11.57
CA CYS A 68 -11.07 -0.92 -12.33
C CYS A 68 -12.09 -0.16 -11.45
N LYS A 69 -12.40 1.10 -11.81
CA LYS A 69 -13.25 1.97 -10.99
C LYS A 69 -14.66 1.39 -10.86
N GLU A 70 -15.14 0.73 -11.89
CA GLU A 70 -16.45 0.09 -11.93
C GLU A 70 -16.59 -1.01 -10.88
N GLU A 71 -15.56 -1.85 -10.72
CA GLU A 71 -15.56 -2.92 -9.71
C GLU A 71 -15.47 -2.36 -8.29
N LEU A 72 -14.67 -1.31 -8.08
CA LEU A 72 -14.58 -0.62 -6.79
C LEU A 72 -15.91 0.03 -6.40
N ILE A 73 -16.55 0.75 -7.33
CA ILE A 73 -17.86 1.37 -7.08
C ILE A 73 -18.88 0.31 -6.69
N SER A 74 -19.01 -0.75 -7.50
CA SER A 74 -19.97 -1.84 -7.23
C SER A 74 -19.74 -2.45 -5.85
N ALA A 75 -18.49 -2.70 -5.48
CA ALA A 75 -18.17 -3.26 -4.17
C ALA A 75 -18.48 -2.30 -3.01
N ILE A 76 -18.22 -0.99 -3.17
CA ILE A 76 -18.52 0.02 -2.15
C ILE A 76 -20.05 0.23 -2.00
N GLU A 77 -20.81 0.14 -3.09
CA GLU A 77 -22.27 0.27 -3.06
C GLU A 77 -22.97 -0.88 -2.32
N GLU A 78 -22.35 -2.05 -2.27
CA GLU A 78 -22.81 -3.20 -1.49
C GLU A 78 -22.46 -3.10 0.01
N CYS A 79 -21.61 -2.16 0.41
CA CYS A 79 -21.20 -1.99 1.80
C CYS A 79 -22.32 -1.38 2.66
N GLU A 80 -22.32 -1.74 3.94
CA GLU A 80 -23.19 -1.10 4.91
C GLU A 80 -22.76 0.36 5.12
N ILE A 81 -23.72 1.29 5.00
CA ILE A 81 -23.50 2.71 5.23
C ILE A 81 -23.66 3.00 6.71
N LEU A 82 -22.56 3.35 7.38
CA LEU A 82 -22.57 3.81 8.77
C LEU A 82 -23.07 5.25 8.89
N ARG A 83 -22.74 6.10 7.92
CA ARG A 83 -23.15 7.51 7.88
C ARG A 83 -23.10 8.06 6.46
N GLN A 84 -24.02 8.97 6.16
CA GLN A 84 -23.97 9.84 4.99
C GLN A 84 -23.79 11.29 5.43
N PHE A 85 -22.94 12.03 4.72
CA PHE A 85 -22.65 13.44 4.99
C PHE A 85 -23.41 14.36 4.02
N GLU A 86 -23.56 15.64 4.39
CA GLU A 86 -24.29 16.64 3.58
C GLU A 86 -23.63 16.91 2.22
N ASP A 87 -22.30 16.73 2.12
CA ASP A 87 -21.51 16.89 0.90
C ASP A 87 -21.57 15.65 -0.03
N GLY A 88 -22.38 14.64 0.31
CA GLY A 88 -22.56 13.43 -0.46
C GLY A 88 -21.58 12.31 -0.12
N ARG A 89 -20.53 12.58 0.67
CA ARG A 89 -19.59 11.54 1.13
C ARG A 89 -20.30 10.51 2.00
N LYS A 90 -19.73 9.30 2.03
CA LYS A 90 -20.27 8.17 2.79
C LYS A 90 -19.19 7.59 3.69
N LEU A 91 -19.55 7.29 4.94
CA LEU A 91 -18.79 6.41 5.80
C LEU A 91 -19.40 5.02 5.69
N VAL A 92 -18.64 4.06 5.18
CA VAL A 92 -19.09 2.68 4.99
C VAL A 92 -18.23 1.72 5.83
N ILE A 93 -18.77 0.55 6.14
CA ILE A 93 -18.03 -0.55 6.74
C ILE A 93 -17.97 -1.74 5.80
N TYR A 94 -16.78 -2.30 5.67
CA TYR A 94 -16.49 -3.42 4.78
C TYR A 94 -15.71 -4.51 5.51
N ARG A 95 -15.99 -5.78 5.23
CA ARG A 95 -15.16 -6.92 5.61
C ARG A 95 -15.13 -7.89 4.45
N CYS A 96 -13.96 -8.44 4.14
CA CYS A 96 -13.84 -9.39 3.03
C CYS A 96 -14.68 -10.64 3.32
N ASN A 97 -15.61 -10.96 2.42
CA ASN A 97 -16.48 -12.14 2.50
C ASN A 97 -16.28 -13.08 1.30
N THR A 98 -15.31 -12.79 0.43
CA THR A 98 -15.05 -13.55 -0.80
C THR A 98 -13.73 -14.30 -0.72
N ASN A 99 -13.69 -15.53 -1.23
CA ASN A 99 -12.44 -16.27 -1.46
C ASN A 99 -11.68 -15.82 -2.73
N ARG A 100 -11.99 -14.63 -3.24
CA ARG A 100 -11.41 -14.03 -4.45
C ARG A 100 -10.79 -12.70 -4.10
N THR A 101 -10.02 -12.16 -5.03
CA THR A 101 -9.47 -10.80 -4.95
C THR A 101 -10.59 -9.80 -4.69
N SER A 102 -10.41 -8.95 -3.67
CA SER A 102 -11.33 -7.88 -3.33
C SER A 102 -10.82 -6.55 -3.87
N PRO A 103 -11.58 -5.84 -4.72
CA PRO A 103 -11.17 -4.53 -5.23
C PRO A 103 -11.02 -3.50 -4.11
N ILE A 104 -11.78 -3.64 -3.01
CA ILE A 104 -11.66 -2.76 -1.84
C ILE A 104 -10.35 -3.03 -1.10
N ILE A 105 -10.02 -4.29 -0.78
CA ILE A 105 -8.76 -4.62 -0.08
C ILE A 105 -7.54 -4.21 -0.91
N ASP A 106 -7.59 -4.44 -2.22
CA ASP A 106 -6.54 -4.02 -3.13
C ASP A 106 -6.35 -2.49 -3.15
N GLU A 107 -7.44 -1.74 -3.22
CA GLU A 107 -7.40 -0.28 -3.21
C GLU A 107 -6.91 0.28 -1.87
N LEU A 108 -7.36 -0.29 -0.75
CA LEU A 108 -6.87 0.07 0.58
C LEU A 108 -5.36 -0.18 0.71
N GLY A 109 -4.86 -1.31 0.22
CA GLY A 109 -3.42 -1.60 0.19
C GLY A 109 -2.62 -0.61 -0.64
N ARG A 110 -3.12 -0.28 -1.83
CA ARG A 110 -2.50 0.68 -2.75
C ARG A 110 -2.44 2.08 -2.14
N LEU A 111 -3.54 2.54 -1.55
CA LEU A 111 -3.63 3.86 -0.91
C LEU A 111 -2.80 3.96 0.36
N ARG A 112 -2.77 2.91 1.20
CA ARG A 112 -1.87 2.84 2.36
C ARG A 112 -0.42 2.95 1.95
N GLU A 113 0.01 2.13 0.98
CA GLU A 113 1.37 2.19 0.46
C GLU A 113 1.69 3.58 -0.07
N ARG A 114 0.78 4.23 -0.82
CA ARG A 114 0.97 5.61 -1.29
C ARG A 114 1.23 6.56 -0.12
N CYS A 115 0.33 6.57 0.87
CA CYS A 115 0.40 7.50 2.00
C CYS A 115 1.63 7.27 2.87
N TYR A 116 1.99 6.00 3.11
CA TYR A 116 3.10 5.65 3.99
C TYR A 116 4.45 5.77 3.27
N ARG A 117 4.51 5.50 1.96
CA ARG A 117 5.74 5.66 1.16
C ARG A 117 6.24 7.09 1.18
N ASP A 118 5.35 8.07 1.06
CA ASP A 118 5.70 9.49 1.04
C ASP A 118 6.39 9.95 2.33
N ILE A 119 6.08 9.32 3.47
CA ILE A 119 6.70 9.59 4.78
C ILE A 119 7.79 8.58 5.16
N GLY A 120 8.16 7.67 4.25
CA GLY A 120 9.19 6.66 4.47
C GLY A 120 8.80 5.50 5.38
N ALA A 121 7.50 5.33 5.65
CA ALA A 121 6.93 4.22 6.43
C ALA A 121 6.29 3.12 5.56
N GLY A 122 6.29 3.29 4.24
CA GLY A 122 5.74 2.31 3.28
C GLY A 122 6.57 1.02 3.22
N THR A 123 5.96 -0.03 2.70
CA THR A 123 6.59 -1.35 2.54
C THR A 123 7.58 -1.38 1.38
N GLY A 124 7.42 -0.48 0.40
CA GLY A 124 8.18 -0.48 -0.85
C GLY A 124 7.64 -1.47 -1.89
N ASN A 125 6.61 -2.25 -1.55
CA ASN A 125 5.85 -3.09 -2.47
C ASN A 125 4.79 -2.27 -3.20
N ASP A 126 4.07 -2.87 -4.13
CA ASP A 126 2.97 -2.22 -4.85
C ASP A 126 1.75 -1.89 -3.97
N LYS A 127 1.48 -2.72 -2.95
CA LYS A 127 0.41 -2.60 -1.95
C LYS A 127 0.93 -2.87 -0.53
N ASP A 128 0.40 -2.16 0.45
CA ASP A 128 0.62 -2.41 1.88
C ASP A 128 -0.50 -3.31 2.44
N ASN A 129 -0.61 -4.54 1.94
CA ASN A 129 -1.57 -5.53 2.46
C ASN A 129 -0.85 -6.57 3.34
N ASP A 130 -1.51 -7.02 4.41
CA ASP A 130 -1.07 -8.12 5.26
C ASP A 130 -2.19 -9.17 5.45
N VAL A 131 -1.83 -10.30 6.08
CA VAL A 131 -2.75 -11.44 6.29
C VAL A 131 -3.98 -11.12 7.12
N PHE A 132 -3.99 -9.98 7.83
CA PHE A 132 -5.11 -9.58 8.68
C PHE A 132 -6.19 -8.84 7.90
N ASP A 133 -5.85 -8.24 6.74
CA ASP A 133 -6.76 -7.38 5.98
C ASP A 133 -8.06 -8.05 5.57
N GLU A 134 -8.03 -9.35 5.24
CA GLU A 134 -9.25 -10.08 4.87
C GLU A 134 -10.14 -10.37 6.07
N SER A 135 -9.54 -10.62 7.24
CA SER A 135 -10.29 -10.98 8.44
C SER A 135 -10.86 -9.76 9.17
N TYR A 136 -10.30 -8.55 8.97
CA TYR A 136 -10.67 -7.33 9.69
C TYR A 136 -11.78 -6.54 9.00
N TYR A 137 -12.49 -5.75 9.79
CA TYR A 137 -13.38 -4.72 9.25
C TYR A 137 -12.57 -3.50 8.84
N HIS A 138 -13.04 -2.81 7.81
CA HIS A 138 -12.49 -1.58 7.29
C HIS A 138 -13.59 -0.53 7.31
N ILE A 139 -13.37 0.53 8.09
CA ILE A 139 -14.21 1.73 8.08
C ILE A 139 -13.63 2.67 7.03
N ILE A 140 -14.40 2.97 5.99
CA ILE A 140 -13.92 3.64 4.78
C ILE A 140 -14.70 4.94 4.58
N LEU A 141 -13.97 6.04 4.37
CA LEU A 141 -14.53 7.31 3.93
C LEU A 141 -14.50 7.39 2.40
N TRP A 142 -15.67 7.34 1.78
CA TRP A 142 -15.87 7.31 0.34
C TRP A 142 -16.39 8.65 -0.19
N ASP A 143 -15.75 9.18 -1.24
CA ASP A 143 -16.26 10.30 -2.02
C ASP A 143 -16.82 9.81 -3.37
N PRO A 144 -18.15 9.83 -3.56
CA PRO A 144 -18.74 9.40 -4.81
C PRO A 144 -18.52 10.38 -5.97
N SER A 145 -18.12 11.63 -5.70
CA SER A 145 -17.95 12.66 -6.73
C SER A 145 -16.67 12.45 -7.53
N ASP A 146 -15.56 12.18 -6.85
CA ASP A 146 -14.26 11.89 -7.46
C ASP A 146 -14.00 10.38 -7.62
N VAL A 147 -14.91 9.53 -7.11
CA VAL A 147 -14.82 8.05 -7.16
C VAL A 147 -13.55 7.59 -6.46
N GLU A 148 -13.44 7.91 -5.17
CA GLU A 148 -12.22 7.72 -4.40
C GLU A 148 -12.44 7.43 -2.92
N ILE A 149 -11.51 6.67 -2.34
CA ILE A 149 -11.39 6.48 -0.91
C ILE A 149 -10.50 7.60 -0.35
N LEU A 150 -11.09 8.47 0.47
CA LEU A 150 -10.38 9.58 1.11
C LEU A 150 -9.56 9.13 2.32
N GLY A 151 -9.95 8.02 2.94
CA GLY A 151 -9.25 7.47 4.09
C GLY A 151 -9.95 6.24 4.63
N ALA A 152 -9.25 5.49 5.47
CA ALA A 152 -9.82 4.33 6.12
C ALA A 152 -9.14 4.00 7.45
N TYR A 153 -9.83 3.22 8.27
CA TYR A 153 -9.29 2.55 9.45
C TYR A 153 -9.60 1.06 9.40
N ARG A 154 -8.62 0.24 9.79
CA ARG A 154 -8.82 -1.18 10.03
C ARG A 154 -9.21 -1.41 11.49
N VAL A 155 -10.31 -2.12 11.73
CA VAL A 155 -10.87 -2.34 13.06
C VAL A 155 -11.26 -3.81 13.28
N MET A 156 -11.10 -4.27 14.52
CA MET A 156 -11.49 -5.62 14.91
C MET A 156 -11.99 -5.67 16.36
N PRO A 157 -13.27 -6.06 16.58
CA PRO A 157 -13.73 -6.47 17.91
C PRO A 157 -12.90 -7.65 18.41
N VAL A 158 -12.11 -7.44 19.46
CA VAL A 158 -11.10 -8.41 19.89
C VAL A 158 -11.73 -9.70 20.39
N GLY A 159 -12.84 -9.62 21.14
CA GLY A 159 -13.58 -10.81 21.57
C GLY A 159 -14.07 -11.68 20.40
N GLU A 160 -14.49 -11.07 19.29
CA GLU A 160 -14.88 -11.81 18.07
C GLU A 160 -13.67 -12.55 17.48
N GLN A 161 -12.54 -11.84 17.33
CA GLN A 161 -11.35 -12.42 16.73
C GLN A 161 -10.72 -13.51 17.58
N LEU A 162 -10.72 -13.35 18.91
CA LEU A 162 -10.27 -14.37 19.84
C LEU A 162 -11.11 -15.65 19.73
N ALA A 163 -12.42 -15.52 19.59
CA ALA A 163 -13.31 -16.68 19.44
C ALA A 163 -13.09 -17.43 18.11
N GLN A 164 -12.76 -16.73 17.03
CA GLN A 164 -12.59 -17.32 15.69
C GLN A 164 -11.17 -17.85 15.44
N HIS A 165 -10.14 -17.09 15.83
CA HIS A 165 -8.75 -17.31 15.43
C HIS A 165 -7.76 -17.36 16.60
N GLY A 166 -8.25 -17.24 17.84
CA GLY A 166 -7.41 -17.10 19.03
C GLY A 166 -6.56 -15.84 19.01
N VAL A 167 -5.60 -15.75 19.93
CA VAL A 167 -4.71 -14.58 20.05
C VAL A 167 -3.85 -14.35 18.80
N THR A 168 -3.56 -15.41 18.04
CA THR A 168 -2.80 -15.34 16.79
C THR A 168 -3.53 -14.60 15.67
N GLY A 169 -4.86 -14.44 15.78
CA GLY A 169 -5.64 -13.61 14.86
C GLY A 169 -5.51 -12.11 15.10
N LEU A 170 -4.91 -11.68 16.20
CA LEU A 170 -4.70 -10.26 16.51
C LEU A 170 -3.40 -9.75 15.90
N TYR A 171 -3.46 -8.67 15.13
CA TYR A 171 -2.25 -8.09 14.53
C TYR A 171 -1.32 -7.56 15.63
N SER A 172 -1.87 -6.95 16.68
CA SER A 172 -1.10 -6.54 17.87
C SER A 172 -0.30 -7.68 18.51
N ASN A 173 -0.78 -8.92 18.45
CA ASN A 173 -0.05 -10.09 18.97
C ASN A 173 1.19 -10.46 18.13
N SER A 174 1.26 -10.03 16.86
CA SER A 174 2.48 -10.14 16.07
C SER A 174 3.56 -9.13 16.48
N LEU A 175 3.18 -8.07 17.19
CA LEU A 175 4.07 -6.99 17.62
C LEU A 175 4.45 -7.11 19.10
N PHE A 176 3.51 -7.57 19.93
CA PHE A 176 3.64 -7.59 21.38
C PHE A 176 3.21 -8.95 21.95
N LYS A 177 3.79 -9.29 23.10
CA LYS A 177 3.34 -10.43 23.89
C LYS A 177 2.36 -9.95 24.96
N TYR A 178 1.16 -10.49 24.93
CA TYR A 178 0.18 -10.25 25.98
C TYR A 178 0.55 -10.98 27.26
N HIS A 179 0.34 -10.33 28.40
CA HIS A 179 0.33 -11.01 29.69
C HIS A 179 -0.94 -11.85 29.82
N ASP A 180 -0.84 -13.00 30.48
CA ASP A 180 -1.98 -13.90 30.67
C ASP A 180 -3.19 -13.24 31.36
N ASN A 181 -2.94 -12.25 32.21
CA ASN A 181 -4.00 -11.52 32.90
C ASN A 181 -4.71 -10.50 32.01
N ALA A 182 -4.21 -10.22 30.80
CA ALA A 182 -4.80 -9.24 29.89
C ALA A 182 -5.98 -9.81 29.10
N TYR A 183 -6.07 -11.13 28.89
CA TYR A 183 -7.06 -11.74 28.00
C TYR A 183 -8.52 -11.38 28.34
N SER A 184 -8.88 -11.37 29.62
CA SER A 184 -10.24 -11.00 30.07
C SER A 184 -10.60 -9.53 29.83
N CYS A 185 -9.59 -8.65 29.76
CA CYS A 185 -9.77 -7.26 29.37
C CYS A 185 -9.86 -7.13 27.86
N LEU A 186 -8.96 -7.83 27.14
CA LEU A 186 -8.88 -7.80 25.68
C LEU A 186 -10.18 -8.21 25.01
N GLU A 187 -10.89 -9.21 25.52
CA GLU A 187 -12.19 -9.63 24.95
C GLU A 187 -13.21 -8.49 24.80
N LYS A 188 -13.08 -7.41 25.60
CA LYS A 188 -13.97 -6.24 25.59
C LYS A 188 -13.41 -5.06 24.79
N CYS A 189 -12.26 -5.22 24.16
CA CYS A 189 -11.57 -4.18 23.41
C CYS A 189 -11.89 -4.25 21.91
N VAL A 190 -11.54 -3.17 21.22
CA VAL A 190 -11.46 -3.10 19.76
C VAL A 190 -10.02 -2.79 19.40
N GLU A 191 -9.44 -3.57 18.50
CA GLU A 191 -8.16 -3.25 17.88
C GLU A 191 -8.40 -2.29 16.71
N ILE A 192 -7.63 -1.22 16.64
CA ILE A 192 -7.71 -0.21 15.58
C ILE A 192 -6.30 0.04 15.05
N GLY A 193 -6.14 0.08 13.73
CA GLY A 193 -4.84 0.31 13.10
C GLY A 193 -4.94 0.66 11.62
N ARG A 194 -3.77 0.73 10.97
CA ARG A 194 -3.61 0.98 9.52
C ARG A 194 -4.40 2.19 9.00
N GLY A 195 -4.55 3.20 9.85
CA GLY A 195 -5.25 4.44 9.53
C GLY A 195 -4.47 5.26 8.50
N PHE A 196 -5.16 5.75 7.48
CA PHE A 196 -4.59 6.68 6.52
C PHE A 196 -5.62 7.71 6.06
N TYR A 197 -5.12 8.82 5.54
CA TYR A 197 -5.91 9.86 4.89
C TYR A 197 -5.17 10.32 3.63
N SER A 198 -5.83 10.30 2.49
CA SER A 198 -5.26 10.68 1.20
C SER A 198 -5.40 12.19 0.99
N GLU A 199 -4.37 12.94 1.37
CA GLU A 199 -4.39 14.41 1.30
C GLU A 199 -4.32 14.94 -0.14
N THR A 200 -3.85 14.12 -1.10
CA THR A 200 -3.66 14.50 -2.51
C THR A 200 -4.96 14.87 -3.22
N LEU A 201 -6.12 14.57 -2.62
CA LEU A 201 -7.44 14.74 -3.23
C LEU A 201 -8.26 15.86 -2.58
N SER A 202 -7.85 16.34 -1.40
CA SER A 202 -8.51 17.44 -0.67
C SER A 202 -8.15 18.85 -1.20
N LYS A 203 -7.33 18.97 -2.25
CA LYS A 203 -6.85 20.26 -2.80
C LYS A 203 -7.51 20.66 -4.13
N LYS A 204 -8.75 20.27 -4.37
CA LYS A 204 -9.59 20.88 -5.42
C LYS A 204 -10.57 21.87 -4.81
#